data_AF-A0A6L5X8M2-F1
#
_entry.id   AF-A0A6L5X8M2-F1
#
_cell.length_a   1.000
_cell.length_b   1.000
_cell.length_c   1.000
_cell.angle_alpha   90.00
_cell.angle_beta   90.00
_cell.angle_gamma   90.00
#
_symmetry.space_group_name_H-M   'P 1'
#
loop_
_entity.id
_entity.type
_entity.pdbx_description
1 polymer ?
#
loop_
_entity_poly.entity_id
_entity_poly.type
_entity_poly.pdbx_seq_one_letter_code
_entity_poly.pdbx_strand_id
1 'polypeptide(L)'
;MAIDQAFIIQQIKKKETLYAAFCMNTKMPFIICDPDTYNDQVWIFDGEDELKKFVEEYAQKKYLIRGAKMEQKQFGGFFASLYTLDVNEIVYVSDDAVSKIALSDLVKRLDFSNLPPLQRPVENPSLQLSGLYFMQEATRQIPNEEKKNLSELNEEFSANLAAARYIVAVIPKEGPGTLPEKLQQHEFSVPVLNMKNGKKFVPCFSDQFEYDKFRQNQKLLELAVPLPGLMQYAGKDTDGFMLNPMGMSMVLTKELIEALVKAFPDRIQEGIQKANEIVRQAQEYAKKTSAIRKNAPDKKPEEKRKEVPVSHLPGHSKVLTPSFASRGRAEKEAAPAPVYRPVKKVPKEQEPSGKQPDSASTKQPEE
;
A
#
# COMPACT_ATOMS: atom_id res chain seq x y z
N MET A 1 -18.57 -36.06 -11.87
CA MET A 1 -18.11 -35.53 -13.17
C MET A 1 -17.19 -34.36 -12.85
N ALA A 2 -15.92 -34.43 -13.23
CA ALA A 2 -15.04 -33.27 -13.11
C ALA A 2 -15.54 -32.24 -14.13
N ILE A 3 -16.17 -31.16 -13.65
CA ILE A 3 -16.50 -30.04 -14.51
C ILE A 3 -15.15 -29.53 -15.03
N ASP A 4 -15.00 -29.46 -16.36
CA ASP A 4 -13.79 -28.96 -16.98
C ASP A 4 -13.56 -27.52 -16.50
N GLN A 5 -12.54 -27.31 -15.66
CA GLN A 5 -12.19 -25.99 -15.14
C GLN A 5 -11.96 -24.98 -16.28
N ALA A 6 -11.43 -25.44 -17.42
CA ALA A 6 -11.26 -24.59 -18.59
C ALA A 6 -12.60 -24.10 -19.15
N PHE A 7 -13.64 -24.94 -19.12
CA PHE A 7 -15.00 -24.55 -19.50
C PHE A 7 -15.56 -23.48 -18.55
N ILE A 8 -15.42 -23.65 -17.23
CA ILE A 8 -15.91 -22.66 -16.24
C ILE A 8 -15.19 -21.32 -16.42
N ILE A 9 -13.87 -21.33 -16.60
CA ILE A 9 -13.08 -20.11 -16.85
C ILE A 9 -13.57 -19.39 -18.11
N GLN A 10 -13.87 -20.13 -19.18
CA GLN A 10 -14.45 -19.57 -20.40
C GLN A 10 -15.84 -18.98 -20.16
N GLN A 11 -16.67 -19.62 -19.32
CA GLN A 11 -17.97 -19.08 -18.94
C GLN A 11 -17.83 -17.76 -18.19
N ILE A 12 -17.02 -17.71 -17.13
CA ILE A 12 -16.75 -16.48 -16.35
C ILE A 12 -16.31 -15.34 -17.27
N LYS A 13 -15.39 -15.60 -18.21
CA LYS A 13 -14.89 -14.59 -19.15
C LYS A 13 -15.97 -14.07 -20.12
N LYS A 14 -16.98 -14.89 -20.44
CA LYS A 14 -18.09 -14.55 -21.36
C LYS A 14 -19.29 -13.91 -20.67
N LYS A 15 -19.37 -13.93 -19.34
CA LYS A 15 -20.47 -13.29 -18.60
C LYS A 15 -20.47 -11.77 -18.83
N GLU A 16 -21.66 -11.22 -18.98
CA GLU A 16 -21.85 -9.77 -19.07
C GLU A 16 -21.74 -9.09 -17.71
N THR A 17 -22.20 -9.80 -16.67
CA THR A 17 -22.25 -9.34 -15.28
C THR A 17 -21.78 -10.45 -14.36
N LEU A 18 -21.03 -10.08 -13.32
CA LEU A 18 -20.75 -10.90 -12.16
C LEU A 18 -21.00 -10.07 -10.91
N TYR A 19 -21.17 -10.74 -9.79
CA TYR A 19 -21.31 -10.11 -8.49
C TYR A 19 -20.20 -10.56 -7.55
N ALA A 20 -19.81 -9.73 -6.60
CA ALA A 20 -18.82 -10.08 -5.58
C ALA A 20 -19.19 -9.51 -4.22
N ALA A 21 -18.76 -10.18 -3.17
CA ALA A 21 -18.94 -9.75 -1.79
C ALA A 21 -17.81 -8.80 -1.35
N PHE A 22 -18.18 -7.69 -0.70
CA PHE A 22 -17.26 -6.69 -0.19
C PHE A 22 -17.53 -6.43 1.28
N CYS A 23 -16.48 -6.30 2.10
CA CYS A 23 -16.61 -5.81 3.46
C CYS A 23 -17.00 -4.31 3.42
N MET A 24 -18.03 -3.93 4.18
CA MET A 24 -18.51 -2.54 4.19
C MET A 24 -17.50 -1.57 4.82
N ASN A 25 -16.75 -2.03 5.83
CA ASN A 25 -15.82 -1.20 6.59
C ASN A 25 -14.53 -0.93 5.81
N THR A 26 -13.95 -1.96 5.20
CA THR A 26 -12.70 -1.83 4.42
C THR A 26 -12.96 -1.35 3.00
N LYS A 27 -14.19 -1.53 2.47
CA LYS A 27 -14.58 -1.32 1.07
C LYS A 27 -13.80 -2.19 0.07
N MET A 28 -13.16 -3.24 0.57
CA MET A 28 -12.39 -4.21 -0.20
C MET A 28 -13.17 -5.53 -0.32
N PRO A 29 -12.79 -6.43 -1.26
CA PRO A 29 -13.39 -7.75 -1.36
C PRO A 29 -13.37 -8.47 0.00
N PHE A 30 -14.44 -9.18 0.32
CA PHE A 30 -14.50 -9.99 1.53
C PHE A 30 -13.67 -11.26 1.31
N ILE A 31 -12.62 -11.44 2.10
CA ILE A 31 -11.68 -12.56 1.96
C ILE A 31 -11.96 -13.61 3.03
N ILE A 32 -11.94 -14.88 2.63
CA ILE A 32 -12.08 -16.04 3.51
C ILE A 32 -10.87 -16.95 3.30
N CYS A 33 -10.21 -17.37 4.38
CA CYS A 33 -9.20 -18.42 4.31
C CYS A 33 -9.92 -19.79 4.36
N ASP A 34 -9.67 -20.64 3.36
CA ASP A 34 -10.20 -21.99 3.33
C ASP A 34 -9.49 -22.87 4.38
N PRO A 35 -10.21 -23.53 5.30
CA PRO A 35 -9.58 -24.24 6.40
C PRO A 35 -8.84 -25.52 5.96
N ASP A 36 -9.18 -26.08 4.80
CA ASP A 36 -8.59 -27.34 4.32
C ASP A 36 -7.38 -27.10 3.42
N THR A 37 -7.47 -26.09 2.55
CA THR A 37 -6.43 -25.77 1.55
C THR A 37 -5.54 -24.61 1.95
N TYR A 38 -5.95 -23.81 2.94
CA TYR A 38 -5.31 -22.54 3.32
C TYR A 38 -5.23 -21.53 2.17
N ASN A 39 -6.11 -21.67 1.16
CA ASN A 39 -6.23 -20.72 0.07
C ASN A 39 -7.03 -19.48 0.54
N ASP A 40 -6.50 -18.30 0.22
CA ASP A 40 -7.16 -17.02 0.44
C ASP A 40 -8.15 -16.78 -0.71
N GLN A 41 -9.43 -16.86 -0.38
CA GLN A 41 -10.52 -16.90 -1.33
C GLN A 41 -11.29 -15.59 -1.41
N VAL A 42 -11.65 -15.21 -2.64
CA VAL A 42 -12.71 -14.22 -2.91
C VAL A 42 -13.87 -14.89 -3.62
N TRP A 43 -15.07 -14.59 -3.17
CA TRP A 43 -16.31 -15.17 -3.69
C TRP A 43 -16.94 -14.28 -4.75
N ILE A 44 -17.23 -14.87 -5.90
CA ILE A 44 -17.95 -14.25 -7.02
C ILE A 44 -19.18 -15.08 -7.37
N PHE A 45 -20.23 -14.41 -7.83
CA PHE A 45 -21.54 -15.01 -8.05
C PHE A 45 -22.03 -14.68 -9.45
N ASP A 46 -22.68 -15.67 -10.08
CA ASP A 46 -23.33 -15.51 -11.38
C ASP A 46 -24.59 -14.65 -11.27
N GLY A 47 -25.41 -14.92 -10.26
CA GLY A 47 -26.66 -14.23 -9.98
C GLY A 47 -26.61 -13.38 -8.70
N GLU A 48 -27.58 -12.46 -8.60
CA GLU A 48 -27.76 -11.62 -7.42
C GLU A 48 -28.36 -12.40 -6.24
N ASP A 49 -29.10 -13.48 -6.50
CA ASP A 49 -29.78 -14.26 -5.47
C ASP A 49 -28.78 -15.14 -4.68
N GLU A 50 -27.76 -15.69 -5.35
CA GLU A 50 -26.66 -16.42 -4.72
C GLU A 50 -25.84 -15.49 -3.83
N LEU A 51 -25.57 -14.27 -4.32
CA LEU A 51 -24.92 -13.23 -3.54
C LEU A 51 -25.75 -12.83 -2.31
N LYS A 52 -27.07 -12.69 -2.45
CA LYS A 52 -27.98 -12.37 -1.32
C LYS A 52 -27.93 -13.46 -0.26
N LYS A 53 -28.05 -14.73 -0.65
CA LYS A 53 -27.93 -15.88 0.27
C LYS A 53 -26.60 -15.86 1.02
N PHE A 54 -25.50 -15.60 0.31
CA PHE A 54 -24.18 -15.49 0.93
C PHE A 54 -24.09 -14.32 1.91
N VAL A 55 -24.58 -13.13 1.53
CA VAL A 55 -24.61 -11.96 2.42
C VAL A 55 -25.46 -12.22 3.66
N GLU A 56 -26.62 -12.88 3.52
CA GLU A 56 -27.49 -13.26 4.63
C GLU A 56 -26.82 -14.26 5.59
N GLU A 57 -26.14 -15.28 5.06
CA GLU A 57 -25.39 -16.25 5.87
C GLU A 57 -24.32 -15.55 6.72
N TYR A 58 -23.55 -14.64 6.13
CA TYR A 58 -22.50 -13.92 6.85
C TYR A 58 -23.05 -12.81 7.75
N ALA A 59 -24.22 -12.25 7.45
CA ALA A 59 -24.94 -11.35 8.34
C ALA A 59 -25.41 -12.06 9.61
N GLN A 60 -25.84 -13.33 9.52
CA GLN A 60 -26.13 -14.16 10.71
C GLN A 60 -24.88 -14.36 11.57
N LYS A 61 -23.71 -14.53 10.92
CA LYS A 61 -22.39 -14.54 11.57
C LYS A 61 -21.92 -13.16 12.03
N LYS A 62 -22.73 -12.10 11.86
CA LYS A 62 -22.46 -10.70 12.29
C LYS A 62 -21.34 -9.99 11.53
N TYR A 63 -21.00 -10.45 10.33
CA TYR A 63 -20.12 -9.71 9.43
C TYR A 63 -20.89 -8.65 8.65
N LEU A 64 -20.24 -7.51 8.40
CA LEU A 64 -20.78 -6.41 7.61
C LEU A 64 -20.31 -6.51 6.17
N ILE A 65 -21.12 -7.18 5.34
CA ILE A 65 -20.83 -7.46 3.94
C ILE A 65 -21.91 -6.85 3.06
N ARG A 66 -21.52 -6.38 1.87
CA ARG A 66 -22.43 -5.96 0.81
C ARG A 66 -22.07 -6.63 -0.51
N GLY A 67 -23.07 -6.78 -1.36
CA GLY A 67 -22.86 -7.17 -2.76
C GLY A 67 -22.46 -5.98 -3.64
N ALA A 68 -21.61 -6.23 -4.62
CA ALA A 68 -21.31 -5.30 -5.69
C ALA A 68 -21.45 -5.98 -7.05
N LYS A 69 -22.17 -5.32 -7.96
CA LYS A 69 -22.27 -5.72 -9.36
C LYS A 69 -21.05 -5.23 -10.14
N MET A 70 -20.52 -6.08 -11.01
CA MET A 70 -19.43 -5.78 -11.92
C MET A 70 -19.85 -6.07 -13.36
N GLU A 71 -19.54 -5.16 -14.27
CA GLU A 71 -19.70 -5.35 -15.71
C GLU A 71 -18.44 -6.03 -16.28
N GLN A 72 -18.59 -6.76 -17.39
CA GLN A 72 -17.51 -7.53 -18.02
C GLN A 72 -16.18 -6.77 -18.20
N LYS A 73 -16.23 -5.49 -18.59
CA LYS A 73 -15.02 -4.64 -18.75
C LYS A 73 -14.24 -4.42 -17.45
N GLN A 74 -14.87 -4.62 -16.28
CA GLN A 74 -14.25 -4.48 -14.97
C GLN A 74 -13.58 -5.77 -14.50
N PHE A 75 -13.93 -6.94 -15.07
CA PHE A 75 -13.45 -8.25 -14.58
C PHE A 75 -11.93 -8.36 -14.56
N GLY A 76 -11.27 -7.97 -15.67
CA GLY A 76 -9.82 -8.06 -15.76
C GLY A 76 -9.11 -7.21 -14.71
N GLY A 77 -9.60 -5.98 -14.46
CA GLY A 77 -9.06 -5.09 -13.43
C GLY A 77 -9.34 -5.61 -12.02
N PHE A 78 -10.54 -6.14 -11.77
CA PHE A 78 -10.90 -6.76 -10.50
C PHE A 78 -9.99 -7.95 -10.18
N PHE A 79 -9.91 -8.97 -11.06
CA PHE A 79 -9.08 -10.13 -10.81
C PHE A 79 -7.59 -9.77 -10.69
N ALA A 80 -7.08 -8.85 -11.52
CA ALA A 80 -5.69 -8.40 -11.40
C ALA A 80 -5.40 -7.72 -10.05
N SER A 81 -6.37 -6.96 -9.50
CA SER A 81 -6.22 -6.30 -8.20
C SER A 81 -6.16 -7.28 -7.04
N LEU A 82 -6.66 -8.51 -7.18
CA LEU A 82 -6.63 -9.50 -6.11
C LEU A 82 -5.20 -9.96 -5.78
N TYR A 83 -4.26 -9.88 -6.72
CA TYR A 83 -2.84 -10.12 -6.44
C TYR A 83 -2.23 -9.13 -5.43
N THR A 84 -2.74 -7.89 -5.36
CA THR A 84 -2.26 -6.92 -4.37
C THR A 84 -2.79 -7.20 -2.98
N LEU A 85 -3.75 -8.12 -2.85
CA LEU A 85 -4.36 -8.57 -1.60
C LEU A 85 -3.90 -9.98 -1.21
N ASP A 86 -2.88 -10.52 -1.90
CA ASP A 86 -2.36 -11.89 -1.73
C ASP A 86 -3.38 -13.03 -1.93
N VAL A 87 -4.53 -12.73 -2.56
CA VAL A 87 -5.57 -13.72 -2.87
C VAL A 87 -5.07 -14.69 -3.94
N ASN A 88 -5.27 -15.98 -3.73
CA ASN A 88 -4.79 -17.03 -4.64
C ASN A 88 -5.93 -17.85 -5.30
N GLU A 89 -7.15 -17.80 -4.78
CA GLU A 89 -8.27 -18.60 -5.26
C GLU A 89 -9.58 -17.79 -5.38
N ILE A 90 -10.37 -18.12 -6.38
CA ILE A 90 -11.71 -17.59 -6.62
C ILE A 90 -12.73 -18.71 -6.42
N VAL A 91 -13.73 -18.44 -5.57
CA VAL A 91 -14.90 -19.30 -5.44
C VAL A 91 -15.99 -18.73 -6.34
N TYR A 92 -16.27 -19.42 -7.43
CA TYR A 92 -17.35 -19.07 -8.36
C TYR A 92 -18.61 -19.85 -8.03
N VAL A 93 -19.67 -19.12 -7.71
CA VAL A 93 -21.00 -19.66 -7.39
C VAL A 93 -21.95 -19.39 -8.55
N SER A 94 -22.52 -20.46 -9.07
CA SER A 94 -23.60 -20.48 -10.07
C SER A 94 -24.81 -21.19 -9.49
N ASP A 95 -25.97 -21.09 -10.15
CA ASP A 95 -27.25 -21.65 -9.68
C ASP A 95 -27.14 -23.14 -9.26
N ASP A 96 -26.34 -23.92 -9.99
CA ASP A 96 -26.24 -25.38 -9.82
C ASP A 96 -24.91 -25.85 -9.21
N ALA A 97 -23.90 -24.97 -9.10
CA ALA A 97 -22.54 -25.40 -8.76
C ALA A 97 -21.69 -24.32 -8.09
N VAL A 98 -20.81 -24.78 -7.19
CA VAL A 98 -19.71 -24.00 -6.60
C VAL A 98 -18.39 -24.56 -7.13
N SER A 99 -17.56 -23.69 -7.71
CA SER A 99 -16.28 -24.07 -8.32
C SER A 99 -15.14 -23.24 -7.74
N LYS A 100 -14.06 -23.92 -7.32
CA LYS A 100 -12.81 -23.29 -6.88
C LYS A 100 -11.85 -23.18 -8.07
N ILE A 101 -11.32 -21.99 -8.31
CA ILE A 101 -10.50 -21.66 -9.48
C ILE A 101 -9.29 -20.87 -9.02
N ALA A 102 -8.09 -21.31 -9.37
CA ALA A 102 -6.88 -20.55 -9.06
C ALA A 102 -6.91 -19.18 -9.77
N LEU A 103 -6.56 -18.11 -9.07
CA LEU A 103 -6.56 -16.76 -9.65
C LEU A 103 -5.67 -16.67 -10.91
N SER A 104 -4.58 -17.44 -10.91
CA SER A 104 -3.60 -17.50 -12.02
C SER A 104 -4.14 -18.11 -13.33
N ASP A 105 -5.28 -18.80 -13.28
CA ASP A 105 -5.96 -19.35 -14.45
C ASP A 105 -6.95 -18.34 -15.07
N LEU A 106 -7.44 -17.40 -14.25
CA LEU A 106 -8.31 -16.31 -14.70
C LEU A 106 -7.48 -15.16 -15.30
N VAL A 107 -6.43 -14.74 -14.60
CA VAL A 107 -5.58 -13.61 -14.99
C VAL A 107 -4.12 -13.85 -14.57
N LYS A 108 -3.16 -13.49 -15.44
CA LYS A 108 -1.73 -13.58 -15.11
C LYS A 108 -1.30 -12.38 -14.27
N ARG A 109 -0.48 -12.63 -13.25
CA ARG A 109 0.18 -11.57 -12.48
C ARG A 109 1.12 -10.79 -13.42
N LEU A 110 1.08 -9.47 -13.31
CA LEU A 110 1.99 -8.61 -14.06
C LEU A 110 3.41 -8.79 -13.53
N ASP A 111 4.37 -8.94 -14.44
CA ASP A 111 5.79 -9.00 -14.09
C ASP A 111 6.46 -7.64 -14.29
N PHE A 112 6.92 -7.06 -13.18
CA PHE A 112 7.63 -5.78 -13.15
C PHE A 112 9.15 -5.93 -13.07
N SER A 113 9.68 -7.15 -13.17
CA SER A 113 11.12 -7.43 -13.09
C SER A 113 11.96 -6.62 -14.09
N ASN A 114 11.40 -6.38 -15.28
CA ASN A 114 12.02 -5.63 -16.37
C ASN A 114 12.01 -4.11 -16.19
N LEU A 115 11.24 -3.58 -15.23
CA LEU A 115 11.25 -2.15 -14.92
C LEU A 115 12.51 -1.77 -14.11
N PRO A 116 13.02 -0.54 -14.26
CA PRO A 116 14.04 0.00 -13.36
C PRO A 116 13.59 -0.18 -11.90
N PRO A 117 14.48 -0.57 -10.96
CA PRO A 117 14.08 -0.94 -9.61
C PRO A 117 13.25 0.13 -8.86
N LEU A 118 13.53 1.41 -9.07
CA LEU A 118 12.77 2.52 -8.46
C LEU A 118 11.45 2.86 -9.17
N GLN A 119 11.19 2.27 -10.33
CA GLN A 119 9.93 2.41 -11.07
C GLN A 119 9.02 1.18 -10.88
N ARG A 120 9.49 0.15 -10.17
CA ARG A 120 8.65 -0.98 -9.82
C ARG A 120 7.62 -0.51 -8.78
N PRO A 121 6.34 -0.89 -8.92
CA PRO A 121 5.31 -0.47 -7.98
C PRO A 121 5.63 -0.99 -6.57
N VAL A 122 5.40 -0.17 -5.56
CA VAL A 122 5.41 -0.64 -4.19
C VAL A 122 4.17 -1.51 -3.98
N GLU A 123 4.36 -2.71 -3.44
CA GLU A 123 3.30 -3.63 -3.06
C GLU A 123 3.59 -4.17 -1.64
N ASN A 124 2.56 -4.28 -0.80
CA ASN A 124 2.64 -5.00 0.47
C ASN A 124 1.46 -5.99 0.58
N PRO A 125 1.44 -7.07 -0.21
CA PRO A 125 0.29 -7.98 -0.27
C PRO A 125 0.00 -8.64 1.08
N SER A 126 1.01 -9.08 1.83
CA SER A 126 0.80 -9.67 3.16
C SER A 126 0.26 -8.67 4.19
N LEU A 127 0.65 -7.38 4.09
CA LEU A 127 0.04 -6.32 4.91
C LEU A 127 -1.44 -6.12 4.56
N GLN A 128 -1.77 -6.12 3.26
CA GLN A 128 -3.14 -5.98 2.81
C GLN A 128 -4.00 -7.17 3.27
N LEU A 129 -3.53 -8.41 3.07
CA LEU A 129 -4.25 -9.61 3.47
C LEU A 129 -4.49 -9.66 4.99
N SER A 130 -3.42 -9.58 5.79
CA SER A 130 -3.52 -9.61 7.25
C SER A 130 -4.37 -8.45 7.81
N GLY A 131 -4.27 -7.26 7.20
CA GLY A 131 -5.11 -6.12 7.54
C GLY A 131 -6.59 -6.35 7.21
N LEU A 132 -6.90 -7.01 6.08
CA LEU A 132 -8.28 -7.36 5.73
C LEU A 132 -8.88 -8.37 6.71
N TYR A 133 -8.15 -9.43 7.06
CA TYR A 133 -8.62 -10.39 8.07
C TYR A 133 -8.85 -9.73 9.42
N PHE A 134 -7.87 -8.96 9.91
CA PHE A 134 -7.98 -8.24 11.17
C PHE A 134 -9.19 -7.29 11.17
N MET A 135 -9.35 -6.46 10.14
CA MET A 135 -10.43 -5.48 10.08
C MET A 135 -11.81 -6.13 9.89
N GLN A 136 -11.91 -7.22 9.13
CA GLN A 136 -13.15 -7.99 9.00
C GLN A 136 -13.61 -8.55 10.36
N GLU A 137 -12.69 -9.09 11.17
CA GLU A 137 -13.03 -9.62 12.49
C GLU A 137 -13.23 -8.50 13.54
N ALA A 138 -12.37 -7.49 13.54
CA ALA A 138 -12.44 -6.36 14.46
C ALA A 138 -13.78 -5.60 14.34
N THR A 139 -14.30 -5.47 13.12
CA THR A 139 -15.56 -4.76 12.83
C THR A 139 -16.80 -5.65 12.86
N ARG A 140 -16.64 -6.94 13.14
CA ARG A 140 -17.74 -7.88 13.35
C ARG A 140 -18.63 -7.44 14.53
N GLN A 141 -19.95 -7.52 14.36
CA GLN A 141 -20.96 -7.05 15.33
C GLN A 141 -21.18 -8.06 16.46
N ILE A 142 -20.10 -8.45 17.13
CA ILE A 142 -20.10 -9.26 18.35
C ILE A 142 -19.21 -8.60 19.42
N PRO A 143 -19.43 -8.89 20.72
CA PRO A 143 -18.54 -8.46 21.79
C PRO A 143 -17.08 -8.86 21.53
N ASN A 144 -16.12 -8.05 22.01
CA ASN A 144 -14.70 -8.31 21.74
C ASN A 144 -14.21 -9.60 22.40
N GLU A 145 -14.80 -9.99 23.52
CA GLU A 145 -14.51 -11.22 24.25
C GLU A 145 -14.86 -12.48 23.45
N GLU A 146 -15.79 -12.38 22.50
CA GLU A 146 -16.21 -13.49 21.63
C GLU A 146 -15.30 -13.65 20.39
N LYS A 147 -14.46 -12.65 20.09
CA LYS A 147 -13.56 -12.64 18.91
C LYS A 147 -12.27 -13.41 19.21
N LYS A 148 -12.36 -14.74 19.24
CA LYS A 148 -11.29 -15.64 19.69
C LYS A 148 -9.94 -15.46 18.98
N ASN A 149 -9.95 -15.19 17.68
CA ASN A 149 -8.74 -15.07 16.86
C ASN A 149 -8.25 -13.61 16.68
N LEU A 150 -8.92 -12.63 17.28
CA LEU A 150 -8.60 -11.22 17.04
C LEU A 150 -7.18 -10.85 17.48
N SER A 151 -6.69 -11.45 18.57
CA SER A 151 -5.32 -11.19 19.06
C SER A 151 -4.26 -11.69 18.08
N GLU A 152 -4.44 -12.91 17.56
CA GLU A 152 -3.51 -13.51 16.58
C GLU A 152 -3.51 -12.70 15.27
N LEU A 153 -4.69 -12.35 14.77
CA LEU A 153 -4.83 -11.48 13.60
C LEU A 153 -4.18 -10.11 13.80
N ASN A 154 -4.33 -9.53 14.99
CA ASN A 154 -3.71 -8.25 15.33
C ASN A 154 -2.18 -8.35 15.40
N GLU A 155 -1.64 -9.43 15.94
CA GLU A 155 -0.19 -9.66 16.01
C GLU A 155 0.41 -9.83 14.61
N GLU A 156 -0.21 -10.65 13.76
CA GLU A 156 0.22 -10.83 12.38
C GLU A 156 0.14 -9.51 11.59
N PHE A 157 -0.97 -8.80 11.70
CA PHE A 157 -1.13 -7.50 11.06
C PHE A 157 -0.09 -6.48 11.54
N SER A 158 0.18 -6.43 12.85
CA SER A 158 1.20 -5.55 13.45
C SER A 158 2.62 -5.89 12.97
N ALA A 159 2.94 -7.17 12.87
CA ALA A 159 4.22 -7.64 12.33
C ALA A 159 4.38 -7.24 10.86
N ASN A 160 3.31 -7.35 10.06
CA ASN A 160 3.32 -6.95 8.66
C ASN A 160 3.36 -5.42 8.47
N LEU A 161 2.75 -4.63 9.38
CA LEU A 161 2.94 -3.18 9.43
C LEU A 161 4.41 -2.81 9.67
N ALA A 162 5.07 -3.50 10.61
CA ALA A 162 6.48 -3.29 10.90
C ALA A 162 7.40 -3.64 9.71
N ALA A 163 7.10 -4.72 8.98
CA ALA A 163 7.91 -5.18 7.84
C ALA A 163 7.66 -4.42 6.51
N ALA A 164 6.62 -3.60 6.45
CA ALA A 164 6.19 -2.95 5.22
C ALA A 164 7.04 -1.72 4.83
N ARG A 165 6.93 -1.36 3.55
CA ARG A 165 7.41 -0.08 3.01
C ARG A 165 6.22 0.75 2.55
N TYR A 166 6.20 2.01 2.92
CA TYR A 166 5.11 2.93 2.67
C TYR A 166 5.49 3.97 1.65
N ILE A 167 4.56 4.31 0.78
CA ILE A 167 4.65 5.48 -0.08
C ILE A 167 4.22 6.71 0.73
N VAL A 168 5.03 7.75 0.68
CA VAL A 168 4.71 9.11 1.13
C VAL A 168 4.83 10.05 -0.06
N ALA A 169 3.85 10.94 -0.17
CA ALA A 169 3.83 11.98 -1.18
C ALA A 169 4.50 13.24 -0.64
N VAL A 170 5.46 13.80 -1.38
CA VAL A 170 6.10 15.08 -1.04
C VAL A 170 6.02 16.07 -2.18
N ILE A 171 6.02 17.35 -1.83
CA ILE A 171 6.05 18.48 -2.75
C ILE A 171 7.36 19.21 -2.50
N PRO A 172 8.38 19.01 -3.35
CA PRO A 172 9.64 19.75 -3.22
C PRO A 172 9.39 21.25 -3.32
N LYS A 173 10.06 22.05 -2.48
CA LYS A 173 9.97 23.51 -2.59
C LYS A 173 10.57 23.99 -3.92
N GLU A 174 9.95 25.01 -4.50
CA GLU A 174 10.51 25.69 -5.67
C GLU A 174 11.81 26.39 -5.28
N GLY A 175 12.82 26.33 -6.15
CA GLY A 175 14.14 26.91 -5.89
C GLY A 175 15.29 26.14 -6.54
N PRO A 176 16.52 26.66 -6.45
CA PRO A 176 17.72 25.96 -6.90
C PRO A 176 17.97 24.70 -6.06
N GLY A 177 18.83 23.81 -6.54
CA GLY A 177 19.18 22.56 -5.87
C GLY A 177 18.50 21.33 -6.49
N THR A 178 19.22 20.22 -6.44
CA THR A 178 18.73 18.93 -6.91
C THR A 178 17.71 18.36 -5.94
N LEU A 179 16.86 17.47 -6.43
CA LEU A 179 15.85 16.84 -5.58
C LEU A 179 16.42 16.12 -4.34
N PRO A 180 17.53 15.35 -4.44
CA PRO A 180 18.16 14.75 -3.26
C PRO A 180 18.62 15.76 -2.22
N GLU A 181 19.18 16.90 -2.65
CA GLU A 181 19.61 17.98 -1.74
C GLU A 181 18.42 18.58 -1.00
N LYS A 182 17.32 18.86 -1.71
CA LYS A 182 16.09 19.38 -1.11
C LYS A 182 15.49 18.43 -0.08
N LEU A 183 15.50 17.13 -0.35
CA LEU A 183 15.04 16.13 0.62
C LEU A 183 15.93 16.08 1.87
N GLN A 184 17.25 16.17 1.72
CA GLN A 184 18.20 16.19 2.83
C GLN A 184 18.10 17.46 3.68
N GLN A 185 17.81 18.60 3.04
CA GLN A 185 17.65 19.89 3.70
C GLN A 185 16.23 20.11 4.25
N HIS A 186 15.35 19.11 4.15
CA HIS A 186 13.92 19.23 4.50
C HIS A 186 13.21 20.39 3.77
N GLU A 187 13.62 20.68 2.55
CA GLU A 187 13.02 21.68 1.66
C GLU A 187 11.86 21.07 0.83
N PHE A 188 10.87 20.53 1.54
CA PHE A 188 9.64 20.01 0.95
C PHE A 188 8.45 20.30 1.85
N SER A 189 7.25 20.13 1.32
CA SER A 189 6.01 20.03 2.09
C SER A 189 5.35 18.67 1.85
N VAL A 190 4.46 18.28 2.74
CA VAL A 190 3.64 17.07 2.62
C VAL A 190 2.17 17.46 2.58
N PRO A 191 1.33 16.73 1.84
CA PRO A 191 -0.12 16.86 1.98
C PRO A 191 -0.56 16.55 3.42
N VAL A 192 -1.58 17.26 3.91
CA VAL A 192 -2.15 17.06 5.25
C VAL A 192 -3.66 16.90 5.13
N LEU A 193 -4.18 15.83 5.73
CA LEU A 193 -5.60 15.57 5.88
C LEU A 193 -6.09 16.17 7.19
N ASN A 194 -7.05 17.08 7.13
CA ASN A 194 -7.69 17.67 8.31
C ASN A 194 -8.97 16.89 8.62
N MET A 195 -9.03 16.28 9.80
CA MET A 195 -10.21 15.55 10.28
C MET A 195 -11.20 16.52 10.96
N LYS A 196 -12.47 16.13 11.01
CA LYS A 196 -13.54 16.94 11.63
C LYS A 196 -13.30 17.22 13.12
N ASN A 197 -12.57 16.35 13.81
CA ASN A 197 -12.20 16.49 15.22
C ASN A 197 -10.95 17.38 15.44
N GLY A 198 -10.47 18.07 14.41
CA GLY A 198 -9.30 18.94 14.48
C GLY A 198 -7.96 18.22 14.34
N LYS A 199 -7.93 16.87 14.35
CA LYS A 199 -6.71 16.10 14.16
C LYS A 199 -6.19 16.20 12.72
N LYS A 200 -4.88 16.19 12.56
CA LYS A 200 -4.18 16.33 11.28
C LYS A 200 -3.30 15.12 11.00
N PHE A 201 -3.47 14.51 9.83
CA PHE A 201 -2.71 13.32 9.46
C PHE A 201 -2.04 13.49 8.10
N VAL A 202 -0.81 13.00 7.97
CA VAL A 202 -0.13 12.90 6.67
C VAL A 202 -0.59 11.61 5.98
N PRO A 203 -1.07 11.63 4.73
CA PRO A 203 -1.47 10.42 4.05
C PRO A 203 -0.23 9.57 3.71
N CYS A 204 -0.33 8.26 3.94
CA CYS A 204 0.66 7.28 3.49
C CYS A 204 -0.06 6.09 2.86
N PHE A 205 0.65 5.34 2.02
CA PHE A 205 0.05 4.28 1.20
C PHE A 205 0.86 3.00 1.28
N SER A 206 0.17 1.87 1.36
CA SER A 206 0.79 0.53 1.32
C SER A 206 1.17 0.10 -0.09
N ASP A 207 0.65 0.74 -1.12
CA ASP A 207 0.87 0.30 -2.49
C ASP A 207 0.62 1.42 -3.50
N GLN A 208 1.07 1.17 -4.72
CA GLN A 208 0.94 2.09 -5.85
C GLN A 208 -0.53 2.42 -6.16
N PHE A 209 -1.44 1.46 -6.00
CA PHE A 209 -2.83 1.63 -6.38
C PHE A 209 -3.55 2.63 -5.47
N GLU A 210 -3.36 2.51 -4.15
CA GLU A 210 -3.89 3.48 -3.19
C GLU A 210 -3.27 4.86 -3.36
N TYR A 211 -1.97 4.94 -3.67
CA TYR A 211 -1.31 6.21 -3.97
C TYR A 211 -1.84 6.85 -5.27
N ASP A 212 -2.05 6.08 -6.33
CA ASP A 212 -2.56 6.56 -7.61
C ASP A 212 -3.98 7.14 -7.47
N LYS A 213 -4.84 6.51 -6.66
CA LYS A 213 -6.18 7.04 -6.30
C LYS A 213 -6.09 8.41 -5.63
N PHE A 214 -5.13 8.57 -4.72
CA PHE A 214 -4.94 9.81 -3.97
C PHE A 214 -4.34 10.92 -4.84
N ARG A 215 -3.24 10.64 -5.55
CA ARG A 215 -2.55 11.67 -6.33
C ARG A 215 -3.39 12.14 -7.51
N GLN A 216 -4.22 11.28 -8.08
CA GLN A 216 -4.98 11.55 -9.30
C GLN A 216 -4.06 12.12 -10.39
N ASN A 217 -4.23 13.40 -10.73
CA ASN A 217 -3.39 14.11 -11.72
C ASN A 217 -2.37 15.06 -11.08
N GLN A 218 -2.26 15.09 -9.76
CA GLN A 218 -1.32 15.94 -9.04
C GLN A 218 0.11 15.43 -9.26
N LYS A 219 1.02 16.38 -9.50
CA LYS A 219 2.46 16.10 -9.58
C LYS A 219 3.04 16.07 -8.18
N LEU A 220 2.91 14.91 -7.53
CA LEU A 220 3.53 14.63 -6.25
C LEU A 220 4.76 13.77 -6.47
N LEU A 221 5.84 14.04 -5.73
CA LEU A 221 6.98 13.15 -5.71
C LEU A 221 6.67 11.99 -4.77
N GLU A 222 6.85 10.78 -5.30
CA GLU A 222 6.67 9.54 -4.57
C GLU A 222 7.97 9.14 -3.86
N LEU A 223 7.90 8.91 -2.55
CA LEU A 223 9.00 8.37 -1.76
C LEU A 223 8.55 7.11 -1.03
N ALA A 224 9.31 6.03 -1.17
CA ALA A 224 9.00 4.76 -0.54
C ALA A 224 9.97 4.46 0.63
N VAL A 225 9.44 4.46 1.86
CA VAL A 225 10.21 4.40 3.11
C VAL A 225 9.75 3.27 4.03
N PRO A 226 10.64 2.65 4.84
CA PRO A 226 10.21 1.70 5.88
C PRO A 226 9.44 2.42 6.99
N LEU A 227 8.73 1.68 7.85
CA LEU A 227 7.87 2.23 8.91
C LEU A 227 8.54 3.34 9.76
N PRO A 228 9.77 3.19 10.30
CA PRO A 228 10.40 4.26 11.08
C PRO A 228 10.71 5.52 10.25
N GLY A 229 10.92 5.34 8.94
CA GLY A 229 11.20 6.42 8.01
C GLY A 229 10.02 7.36 7.80
N LEU A 230 8.78 6.92 8.08
CA LEU A 230 7.61 7.78 8.04
C LEU A 230 7.78 9.01 8.93
N MET A 231 8.35 8.85 10.13
CA MET A 231 8.48 9.92 11.13
C MET A 231 9.23 11.16 10.61
N GLN A 232 10.08 11.04 9.59
CA GLN A 232 10.78 12.17 8.96
C GLN A 232 9.83 13.12 8.20
N TYR A 233 8.63 12.66 7.88
CA TYR A 233 7.60 13.38 7.13
C TYR A 233 6.45 13.83 8.03
N ALA A 234 6.49 13.51 9.32
CA ALA A 234 5.51 14.01 10.27
C ALA A 234 5.81 15.48 10.61
N GLY A 235 4.87 16.36 10.28
CA GLY A 235 4.93 17.75 10.73
C GLY A 235 4.81 17.85 12.27
N LYS A 236 5.33 18.95 12.84
CA LYS A 236 5.19 19.23 14.28
C LYS A 236 3.73 19.30 14.72
N ASP A 237 2.86 19.80 13.85
CA ASP A 237 1.43 19.97 14.08
C ASP A 237 0.57 18.81 13.56
N THR A 238 1.19 17.67 13.20
CA THR A 238 0.48 16.46 12.77
C THR A 238 0.42 15.43 13.89
N ASP A 239 -0.70 14.73 13.99
CA ASP A 239 -0.97 13.67 14.98
C ASP A 239 -0.41 12.30 14.53
N GLY A 240 0.09 12.19 13.30
CA GLY A 240 0.65 10.96 12.72
C GLY A 240 0.29 10.83 11.24
N PHE A 241 0.03 9.61 10.81
CA PHE A 241 -0.27 9.25 9.44
C PHE A 241 -1.65 8.63 9.28
N MET A 242 -2.24 8.78 8.10
CA MET A 242 -3.44 8.07 7.67
C MET A 242 -3.04 7.09 6.57
N LEU A 243 -3.02 5.80 6.88
CA LEU A 243 -2.78 4.73 5.92
C LEU A 243 -4.01 4.55 5.03
N ASN A 244 -3.80 4.49 3.71
CA ASN A 244 -4.81 4.23 2.68
C ASN A 244 -6.14 4.97 2.91
N PRO A 245 -6.17 6.31 2.90
CA PRO A 245 -7.37 7.09 3.26
C PRO A 245 -8.62 6.78 2.43
N MET A 246 -8.45 6.26 1.20
CA MET A 246 -9.53 5.93 0.28
C MET A 246 -9.90 4.43 0.26
N GLY A 247 -9.15 3.59 0.98
CA GLY A 247 -9.34 2.13 1.06
C GLY A 247 -9.45 1.68 2.52
N MET A 248 -8.56 0.76 2.93
CA MET A 248 -8.40 0.32 4.32
C MET A 248 -7.82 1.47 5.19
N SER A 249 -8.68 2.44 5.49
CA SER A 249 -8.29 3.66 6.20
C SER A 249 -7.94 3.35 7.65
N MET A 250 -6.70 3.62 8.04
CA MET A 250 -6.23 3.42 9.41
C MET A 250 -5.33 4.54 9.88
N VAL A 251 -5.51 4.96 11.13
CA VAL A 251 -4.64 5.95 11.76
C VAL A 251 -3.39 5.26 12.32
N LEU A 252 -2.23 5.75 11.90
CA LEU A 252 -0.92 5.41 12.46
C LEU A 252 -0.44 6.61 13.29
N THR A 253 -0.77 6.63 14.58
CA THR A 253 -0.24 7.69 15.47
C THR A 253 1.26 7.53 15.65
N LYS A 254 1.93 8.61 16.07
CA LYS A 254 3.37 8.59 16.35
C LYS A 254 3.71 7.52 17.41
N GLU A 255 2.87 7.43 18.44
CA GLU A 255 3.03 6.47 19.54
C GLU A 255 2.84 5.03 19.06
N LEU A 256 1.89 4.77 18.15
CA LEU A 256 1.71 3.44 17.57
C LEU A 256 2.93 3.04 16.73
N ILE A 257 3.48 3.95 15.92
CA ILE A 257 4.70 3.68 15.15
C ILE A 257 5.85 3.35 16.11
N GLU A 258 6.06 4.13 17.16
CA GLU A 258 7.10 3.88 18.17
C GLU A 258 6.90 2.53 18.88
N ALA A 259 5.66 2.19 19.23
CA ALA A 259 5.31 0.91 19.83
C ALA A 259 5.61 -0.27 18.91
N LEU A 260 5.24 -0.19 17.63
CA LEU A 260 5.54 -1.21 16.62
C LEU A 260 7.04 -1.37 16.42
N VAL A 261 7.79 -0.26 16.38
CA VAL A 261 9.26 -0.29 16.26
C VAL A 261 9.91 -1.01 17.43
N LYS A 262 9.38 -0.82 18.64
CA LYS A 262 9.86 -1.48 19.85
C LYS A 262 9.45 -2.96 19.91
N ALA A 263 8.22 -3.28 19.51
CA ALA A 263 7.64 -4.62 19.64
C ALA A 263 8.14 -5.60 18.56
N PHE A 264 8.44 -5.12 17.35
CA PHE A 264 8.80 -5.97 16.21
C PHE A 264 10.15 -5.58 15.56
N PRO A 265 11.26 -5.53 16.32
CA PRO A 265 12.54 -5.04 15.82
C PRO A 265 13.04 -5.81 14.59
N ASP A 266 12.86 -7.13 14.55
CA ASP A 266 13.28 -7.98 13.43
C ASP A 266 12.48 -7.69 12.16
N ARG A 267 11.17 -7.45 12.29
CA ARG A 267 10.31 -7.05 11.17
C ARG A 267 10.68 -5.66 10.65
N ILE A 268 11.01 -4.73 11.53
CA ILE A 268 11.54 -3.41 11.12
C ILE A 268 12.83 -3.58 10.32
N GLN A 269 13.76 -4.43 10.78
CA GLN A 269 14.98 -4.71 10.03
C GLN A 269 14.70 -5.32 8.66
N GLU A 270 13.74 -6.24 8.56
CA GLU A 270 13.27 -6.81 7.29
C GLU A 270 12.81 -5.70 6.32
N GLY A 271 11.98 -4.77 6.77
CA GLY A 271 11.50 -3.63 5.97
C GLY A 271 12.64 -2.70 5.52
N ILE A 272 13.60 -2.43 6.40
CA ILE A 272 14.79 -1.62 6.09
C ILE A 272 15.67 -2.35 5.05
N GLN A 273 15.88 -3.66 5.19
CA GLN A 273 16.66 -4.46 4.25
C GLN A 273 16.02 -4.46 2.85
N LYS A 274 14.70 -4.66 2.76
CA LYS A 274 13.95 -4.54 1.50
C LYS A 274 14.17 -3.17 0.84
N ALA A 275 14.15 -2.10 1.63
CA ALA A 275 14.39 -0.74 1.11
C ALA A 275 15.83 -0.57 0.58
N ASN A 276 16.83 -1.03 1.33
CA ASN A 276 18.23 -0.94 0.95
C ASN A 276 18.55 -1.78 -0.29
N GLU A 277 17.93 -2.94 -0.44
CA GLU A 277 18.10 -3.81 -1.59
C GLU A 277 17.61 -3.15 -2.88
N ILE A 278 16.45 -2.47 -2.84
CA ILE A 278 15.95 -1.70 -3.99
C ILE A 278 16.93 -0.59 -4.39
N VAL A 279 17.49 0.12 -3.40
CA VAL A 279 18.51 1.17 -3.66
C VAL A 279 19.76 0.56 -4.29
N ARG A 280 20.24 -0.59 -3.80
CA ARG A 280 21.39 -1.30 -4.37
C ARG A 280 21.12 -1.71 -5.82
N GLN A 281 19.98 -2.34 -6.09
CA GLN A 281 19.58 -2.73 -7.44
C GLN A 281 19.49 -1.52 -8.37
N ALA A 282 18.97 -0.39 -7.90
CA ALA A 282 18.88 0.84 -8.68
C ALA A 282 20.26 1.39 -9.07
N GLN A 283 21.23 1.36 -8.15
CA GLN A 283 22.60 1.77 -8.42
C GLN A 283 23.28 0.85 -9.43
N GLU A 284 23.08 -0.46 -9.32
CA GLU A 284 23.61 -1.45 -10.29
C GLU A 284 22.98 -1.26 -11.67
N TYR A 285 21.67 -1.04 -11.73
CA TYR A 285 20.96 -0.73 -12.96
C TYR A 285 21.51 0.54 -13.64
N ALA A 286 21.77 1.61 -12.88
CA ALA A 286 22.36 2.84 -13.39
C ALA A 286 23.80 2.64 -13.92
N LYS A 287 24.61 1.82 -13.24
CA LYS A 287 25.97 1.46 -13.70
C LYS A 287 25.92 0.65 -15.01
N LYS A 288 25.05 -0.35 -15.10
CA LYS A 288 24.88 -1.17 -16.32
C LYS A 288 24.41 -0.33 -17.51
N THR A 289 23.39 0.50 -17.31
CA THR A 289 22.84 1.34 -18.38
C THR A 289 23.82 2.41 -18.86
N SER A 290 24.62 2.99 -17.96
CA SER A 290 25.69 3.92 -18.35
C SER A 290 26.84 3.25 -19.10
N ALA A 291 27.22 2.02 -18.74
CA ALA A 291 28.23 1.25 -19.48
C ALA A 291 27.76 0.86 -20.89
N ILE A 292 26.50 0.47 -21.06
CA ILE A 292 25.90 0.18 -22.37
C ILE A 292 25.90 1.42 -23.27
N ARG A 293 25.54 2.59 -22.73
CA ARG A 293 25.57 3.86 -23.48
C ARG A 293 26.97 4.25 -23.96
N LYS A 294 28.01 3.94 -23.19
CA LYS A 294 29.41 4.20 -23.56
C LYS A 294 29.94 3.26 -24.65
N ASN A 295 29.35 2.08 -24.80
CA ASN A 295 29.76 1.06 -25.77
C ASN A 295 28.85 0.99 -27.00
N ALA A 296 27.86 1.87 -27.11
CA ALA A 296 27.01 1.95 -28.30
C ALA A 296 27.78 2.65 -29.43
N PRO A 297 27.84 2.09 -30.66
CA PRO A 297 28.49 2.75 -31.78
C PRO A 297 27.79 4.08 -32.08
N ASP A 298 28.57 5.12 -32.38
CA ASP A 298 28.10 6.46 -32.77
C ASP A 298 27.13 6.34 -33.96
N LYS A 299 25.83 6.29 -33.68
CA LYS A 299 24.82 6.49 -34.70
C LYS A 299 24.68 8.01 -34.89
N LYS A 300 24.92 8.44 -36.14
CA LYS A 300 24.64 9.80 -36.63
C LYS A 300 23.27 10.28 -36.14
N PRO A 301 23.08 11.61 -35.96
CA PRO A 301 21.84 12.16 -35.41
C PRO A 301 20.67 11.90 -36.36
N GLU A 302 19.96 10.79 -36.16
CA GLU A 302 18.65 10.57 -36.74
C GLU A 302 17.63 11.42 -35.98
N GLU A 303 17.13 12.42 -36.69
CA GLU A 303 15.81 13.05 -36.59
C GLU A 303 14.98 12.62 -35.37
N LYS A 304 14.78 13.58 -34.45
CA LYS A 304 13.93 13.51 -33.25
C LYS A 304 12.84 12.44 -33.38
N ARG A 305 13.13 11.22 -32.92
CA ARG A 305 12.09 10.29 -32.50
C ARG A 305 11.33 11.02 -31.41
N LYS A 306 10.11 11.46 -31.74
CA LYS A 306 9.12 11.97 -30.79
C LYS A 306 9.22 11.11 -29.55
N GLU A 307 9.64 11.71 -28.43
CA GLU A 307 9.52 11.08 -27.13
C GLU A 307 8.07 10.67 -27.01
N VAL A 308 7.81 9.36 -27.04
CA VAL A 308 6.51 8.85 -26.65
C VAL A 308 6.45 9.12 -25.15
N PRO A 309 5.58 10.03 -24.68
CA PRO A 309 5.45 10.24 -23.24
C PRO A 309 5.09 8.88 -22.64
N VAL A 310 5.77 8.47 -21.56
CA VAL A 310 5.39 7.27 -20.78
C VAL A 310 4.10 7.59 -20.02
N SER A 311 3.05 7.70 -20.81
CA SER A 311 1.68 7.29 -20.56
C SER A 311 1.48 6.17 -21.57
N HIS A 312 0.79 5.09 -21.20
CA HIS A 312 0.59 3.87 -22.00
C HIS A 312 1.65 2.78 -21.78
N LEU A 313 1.61 2.16 -20.60
CA LEU A 313 1.57 0.70 -20.58
C LEU A 313 0.21 0.28 -21.15
N PRO A 314 0.14 -0.54 -22.21
CA PRO A 314 -1.11 -1.15 -22.65
C PRO A 314 -1.51 -2.19 -21.59
N GLY A 315 -2.57 -1.90 -20.83
CA GLY A 315 -3.08 -2.83 -19.82
C GLY A 315 -3.89 -2.23 -18.66
N HIS A 316 -3.95 -0.91 -18.51
CA HIS A 316 -4.89 -0.32 -17.56
C HIS A 316 -6.31 -0.39 -18.12
N SER A 317 -7.06 -1.44 -17.74
CA SER A 317 -8.51 -1.40 -17.86
C SER A 317 -9.00 -0.18 -17.10
N LYS A 318 -9.81 0.65 -17.76
CA LYS A 318 -10.49 1.80 -17.16
C LYS A 318 -11.23 1.30 -15.91
N VAL A 319 -10.73 1.62 -14.72
CA VAL A 319 -11.58 1.60 -13.53
C VAL A 319 -12.58 2.72 -13.73
N LEU A 320 -13.84 2.35 -13.97
CA LEU A 320 -14.95 3.29 -14.02
C LEU A 320 -15.14 3.91 -12.65
N THR A 321 -14.87 5.21 -12.57
CA THR A 321 -15.73 6.14 -11.85
C THR A 321 -16.15 7.23 -12.84
N PRO A 322 -17.41 7.73 -12.78
CA PRO A 322 -17.95 8.65 -13.78
C PRO A 322 -17.19 9.98 -13.82
N SER A 323 -16.95 10.46 -15.04
CA SER A 323 -16.04 11.55 -15.39
C SER A 323 -16.65 12.94 -15.26
N PHE A 324 -15.85 13.93 -14.82
CA PHE A 324 -15.99 15.35 -15.17
C PHE A 324 -14.62 15.95 -15.56
N ALA A 325 -14.57 16.65 -16.71
CA ALA A 325 -13.38 17.21 -17.36
C ALA A 325 -12.97 18.60 -16.75
N SER A 326 -11.80 19.24 -16.94
CA SER A 326 -10.84 19.27 -18.06
C SER A 326 -9.47 19.94 -17.73
N ARG A 327 -8.40 19.40 -18.35
CA ARG A 327 -7.22 20.00 -19.07
C ARG A 327 -6.24 21.04 -18.47
N GLY A 328 -4.93 20.74 -18.63
CA GLY A 328 -3.81 21.70 -18.79
C GLY A 328 -2.42 21.09 -18.53
N ARG A 329 -1.41 21.29 -19.41
CA ARG A 329 -0.19 20.46 -19.62
C ARG A 329 1.13 21.23 -19.37
N ALA A 330 2.22 20.57 -18.92
CA ALA A 330 3.64 20.91 -19.20
C ALA A 330 4.63 19.81 -18.69
N GLU A 331 5.67 19.47 -19.48
CA GLU A 331 6.70 18.42 -19.29
C GLU A 331 8.06 18.99 -18.81
N LYS A 332 8.87 18.25 -18.01
CA LYS A 332 10.36 18.35 -17.93
C LYS A 332 11.04 17.09 -17.32
N GLU A 333 12.26 16.85 -17.81
CA GLU A 333 13.32 15.83 -17.61
C GLU A 333 13.43 15.01 -16.31
N ALA A 334 13.86 13.75 -16.48
CA ALA A 334 14.11 12.77 -15.42
C ALA A 334 15.49 12.96 -14.75
N ALA A 335 15.47 13.12 -13.42
CA ALA A 335 16.66 13.24 -12.56
C ALA A 335 17.22 11.87 -12.12
N PRO A 336 18.54 11.76 -11.85
CA PRO A 336 19.15 10.52 -11.36
C PRO A 336 18.76 10.20 -9.91
N ALA A 337 18.69 8.91 -9.61
CA ALA A 337 18.23 8.35 -8.34
C ALA A 337 19.03 8.82 -7.10
N PRO A 338 18.36 9.16 -5.98
CA PRO A 338 19.02 9.49 -4.72
C PRO A 338 19.74 8.26 -4.12
N VAL A 339 20.98 8.46 -3.70
CA VAL A 339 21.77 7.48 -2.95
C VAL A 339 21.47 7.66 -1.46
N TYR A 340 20.77 6.69 -0.86
CA TYR A 340 20.57 6.63 0.59
C TYR A 340 21.92 6.35 1.27
N ARG A 341 22.35 7.25 2.18
CA ARG A 341 23.50 7.00 3.07
C ARG A 341 22.97 6.81 4.49
N PRO A 342 23.40 5.77 5.22
CA PRO A 342 23.03 5.60 6.61
C PRO A 342 23.54 6.78 7.44
N VAL A 343 22.66 7.32 8.29
CA VAL A 343 22.97 8.42 9.21
C VAL A 343 24.07 7.96 10.17
N LYS A 344 25.24 8.61 10.12
CA LYS A 344 26.29 8.41 11.12
C LYS A 344 25.77 8.91 12.47
N LYS A 345 25.96 8.11 13.52
CA LYS A 345 25.73 8.53 14.92
C LYS A 345 26.43 9.87 15.16
N VAL A 346 25.66 10.85 15.64
CA VAL A 346 26.18 12.14 16.10
C VAL A 346 27.07 11.89 17.33
N PRO A 347 28.27 12.52 17.47
CA PRO A 347 29.08 12.40 18.68
C PRO A 347 28.36 13.06 19.86
N LYS A 348 28.48 12.48 21.05
CA LYS A 348 28.07 13.11 22.31
C LYS A 348 28.80 14.45 22.47
N GLU A 349 28.05 15.55 22.49
CA GLU A 349 28.57 16.82 22.97
C GLU A 349 28.81 16.76 24.49
N GLN A 350 29.92 17.37 24.87
CA GLN A 350 30.49 17.44 26.21
C GLN A 350 29.65 18.34 27.12
N GLU A 351 29.40 17.90 28.35
CA GLU A 351 28.88 18.73 29.43
C GLU A 351 29.87 19.87 29.74
N PRO A 352 29.40 21.12 29.93
CA PRO A 352 30.23 22.13 30.56
C PRO A 352 30.11 22.04 32.08
N SER A 353 31.27 21.81 32.70
CA SER A 353 31.54 22.00 34.12
C SER A 353 31.21 23.42 34.60
N GLY A 354 30.65 23.58 35.81
CA GLY A 354 30.62 24.89 36.45
C GLY A 354 29.79 25.09 37.72
N LYS A 355 30.34 24.62 38.86
CA LYS A 355 30.32 25.22 40.22
C LYS A 355 28.99 25.44 40.99
N GLN A 356 28.97 24.86 42.19
CA GLN A 356 28.13 25.22 43.35
C GLN A 356 28.30 26.69 43.77
N PRO A 357 27.38 27.21 44.60
CA PRO A 357 27.74 27.38 46.01
C PRO A 357 26.70 26.82 47.01
N ASP A 358 27.22 26.65 48.23
CA ASP A 358 26.64 25.99 49.40
C ASP A 358 25.50 26.70 50.14
N SER A 359 24.77 25.86 50.89
CA SER A 359 24.17 26.09 52.22
C SER A 359 22.91 26.96 52.33
N ALA A 360 21.81 26.35 52.79
CA ALA A 360 21.37 26.50 54.19
C ALA A 360 20.10 25.67 54.47
N SER A 361 20.23 24.87 55.53
CA SER A 361 19.21 24.12 56.25
C SER A 361 17.99 24.95 56.67
N THR A 362 16.76 24.46 56.51
CA THR A 362 15.75 24.58 57.58
C THR A 362 14.71 23.44 57.55
N LYS A 363 14.46 22.96 58.76
CA LYS A 363 13.65 21.84 59.24
C LYS A 363 12.16 21.88 58.84
N GLN A 364 11.58 20.68 58.75
CA GLN A 364 10.16 20.41 59.02
C GLN A 364 9.79 20.79 60.47
N PRO A 365 8.49 20.91 60.76
CA PRO A 365 7.97 20.16 61.90
C PRO A 365 6.75 19.31 61.53
N GLU A 366 6.66 18.20 62.26
CA GLU A 366 5.49 17.34 62.44
C GLU A 366 4.33 18.12 63.10
N GLU A 367 3.13 17.97 62.56
CA GLU A 367 1.96 17.39 63.26
C GLU A 367 0.93 16.90 62.22
#